data_AF-A0A257TP28-F1
#
_entry.id   AF-A0A257TP28-F1
#
_cell.length_a   1.000
_cell.length_b   1.000
_cell.length_c   1.000
_cell.angle_alpha   90.00
_cell.angle_beta   90.00
_cell.angle_gamma   90.00
#
_symmetry.space_group_name_H-M   'P 1'
#
loop_
_entity.id
_entity.type
_entity.pdbx_description
1 polymer ?
#
loop_
_entity_poly.entity_id
_entity_poly.type
_entity_poly.pdbx_seq_one_letter_code
_entity_poly.pdbx_strand_id
1 'polypeptide(L)'
;MPASSPAARLNFQRGLVGPVRLVRGEVSRQFGFHFRLTDDGGFWVLESLRDATWQALYIFTLEPHYPIDFEMANHYVSTHPNSRFVQTLAVQRQTPDACYLLRNRDLTVIGEGQSEVRGGLDDAALLSVLAETFGLVFPPGTKFRCLSAE
;
A
#
# COMPACT_ATOMS: atom_id res chain seq x y z
N MET A 1 19.52 23.33 -2.24
CA MET A 1 18.38 23.39 -1.30
C MET A 1 17.57 22.12 -1.50
N PRO A 2 17.37 21.24 -0.51
CA PRO A 2 16.48 20.11 -0.71
C PRO A 2 15.04 20.63 -0.56
N ALA A 3 14.25 20.39 -1.60
CA ALA A 3 12.82 20.63 -1.59
C ALA A 3 12.20 19.91 -0.39
N SER A 4 11.34 20.63 0.33
CA SER A 4 10.49 20.11 1.37
C SER A 4 9.84 18.80 0.90
N SER A 5 10.18 17.69 1.54
CA SER A 5 9.44 16.44 1.36
C SER A 5 8.02 16.70 1.82
N PRO A 6 7.01 16.74 0.93
CA PRO A 6 5.64 16.79 1.39
C PRO A 6 5.42 15.48 2.13
N ALA A 7 4.78 15.59 3.31
CA ALA A 7 4.45 14.48 4.19
C ALA A 7 4.19 13.21 3.39
N ALA A 8 4.92 12.14 3.69
CA ALA A 8 4.71 10.83 3.10
C ALA A 8 3.22 10.50 3.20
N ARG A 9 2.49 10.77 2.11
CA ARG A 9 1.25 10.09 1.83
C ARG A 9 1.71 8.66 1.77
N LEU A 10 1.27 7.85 2.72
CA LEU A 10 1.37 6.40 2.59
C LEU A 10 0.52 6.10 1.36
N ASN A 11 1.14 6.20 0.18
CA ASN A 11 0.53 5.82 -1.06
C ASN A 11 0.34 4.32 -0.87
N PHE A 12 -0.90 3.88 -0.70
CA PHE A 12 -1.18 2.45 -0.77
C PHE A 12 -0.81 2.02 -2.17
N GLN A 13 0.41 1.51 -2.26
CA GLN A 13 1.04 1.18 -3.51
C GLN A 13 0.51 -0.20 -3.89
N ARG A 14 -0.13 -0.26 -5.06
CA ARG A 14 -0.51 -1.49 -5.77
C ARG A 14 0.67 -2.45 -5.66
N GLY A 15 0.47 -3.53 -4.91
CA GLY A 15 1.54 -4.45 -4.54
C GLY A 15 1.83 -5.43 -5.65
N LEU A 16 3.00 -6.08 -5.54
CA LEU A 16 3.31 -7.28 -6.29
C LEU A 16 2.35 -8.39 -5.83
N VAL A 17 1.76 -9.11 -6.78
CA VAL A 17 0.94 -10.30 -6.52
C VAL A 17 1.69 -11.59 -6.85
N GLY A 18 2.85 -11.48 -7.48
CA GLY A 18 3.75 -12.57 -7.80
C GLY A 18 5.22 -12.13 -7.82
N PRO A 19 6.15 -13.08 -7.98
CA PRO A 19 7.58 -12.81 -7.96
C PRO A 19 8.00 -11.91 -9.13
N VAL A 20 9.00 -11.06 -8.88
CA VAL A 20 9.72 -10.30 -9.91
C VAL A 20 11.13 -10.85 -9.99
N ARG A 21 11.61 -11.13 -11.20
CA ARG A 21 12.99 -11.56 -11.40
C ARG A 21 13.93 -10.41 -11.10
N LEU A 22 15.04 -10.69 -10.42
CA LEU A 22 16.07 -9.71 -10.06
C LEU A 22 16.93 -9.36 -11.29
N VAL A 23 16.31 -8.78 -12.31
CA VAL A 23 16.92 -8.39 -13.59
C VAL A 23 16.59 -6.92 -13.86
N ARG A 24 17.62 -6.11 -14.10
CA ARG A 24 17.48 -4.67 -14.32
C ARG A 24 16.70 -4.37 -15.61
N GLY A 25 15.78 -3.42 -15.54
CA GLY A 25 15.00 -2.93 -16.68
C GLY A 25 13.94 -3.91 -17.20
N GLU A 26 13.92 -5.16 -16.73
CA GLU A 26 12.93 -6.14 -17.13
C GLU A 26 11.55 -5.76 -16.56
N VAL A 27 10.56 -5.70 -17.44
CA VAL A 27 9.18 -5.36 -17.06
C VAL A 27 8.42 -6.63 -16.70
N SER A 28 8.01 -6.74 -15.43
CA SER A 28 7.08 -7.74 -14.94
C SER A 28 5.64 -7.22 -15.03
N ARG A 29 4.74 -8.02 -15.61
CA ARG A 29 3.31 -7.70 -15.74
C ARG A 29 2.49 -8.53 -14.76
N GLN A 30 1.72 -7.89 -13.89
CA GLN A 30 0.93 -8.57 -12.86
C GLN A 30 -0.40 -7.84 -12.65
N PHE A 31 -1.53 -8.52 -12.91
CA PHE A 31 -2.89 -7.96 -12.81
C PHE A 31 -3.02 -6.56 -13.43
N GLY A 32 -2.60 -6.40 -14.69
CA GLY A 32 -2.64 -5.13 -15.42
C GLY A 32 -1.59 -4.09 -14.99
N PHE A 33 -0.83 -4.34 -13.92
CA PHE A 33 0.25 -3.47 -13.45
C PHE A 33 1.60 -3.89 -14.02
N HIS A 34 2.46 -2.89 -14.20
CA HIS A 34 3.81 -3.06 -14.70
C HIS A 34 4.79 -2.67 -13.61
N PHE A 35 5.74 -3.56 -13.33
CA PHE A 35 6.80 -3.35 -12.38
C PHE A 35 8.14 -3.56 -13.07
N ARG A 36 9.18 -2.88 -12.60
CA ARG A 36 10.55 -3.15 -13.02
C ARG A 36 11.51 -2.88 -11.87
N LEU A 37 12.70 -3.44 -12.00
CA LEU A 37 13.81 -3.13 -11.11
C LEU A 37 14.84 -2.25 -11.83
N THR A 38 15.28 -1.18 -11.19
CA THR A 38 16.34 -0.29 -11.68
C THR A 38 17.48 -0.23 -10.68
N ASP A 39 18.54 0.48 -11.04
CA ASP A 39 19.69 0.75 -10.19
C ASP A 39 19.70 2.24 -9.86
N ASP A 40 19.90 2.57 -8.60
CA ASP A 40 20.20 3.94 -8.17
C ASP A 40 21.35 3.89 -7.16
N GLY A 41 22.53 4.35 -7.56
CA GLY A 41 23.70 4.39 -6.68
C GLY A 41 24.15 3.04 -6.12
N GLY A 42 23.92 1.93 -6.84
CA GLY A 42 24.22 0.58 -6.36
C GLY A 42 23.12 -0.06 -5.49
N PHE A 43 21.99 0.63 -5.30
CA PHE A 43 20.79 0.06 -4.71
C PHE A 43 19.84 -0.47 -5.79
N TRP A 44 19.07 -1.50 -5.44
CA TRP A 44 17.95 -1.94 -6.26
C TRP A 44 16.74 -1.06 -5.97
N VAL A 45 16.08 -0.58 -7.03
CA VAL A 45 14.84 0.20 -6.90
C VAL A 45 13.71 -0.55 -7.58
N LEU A 46 12.67 -0.91 -6.84
CA LEU A 46 11.42 -1.42 -7.39
C LEU A 46 10.56 -0.23 -7.81
N GLU A 47 10.20 -0.17 -9.08
CA GLU A 47 9.32 0.85 -9.64
C GLU A 47 8.01 0.23 -10.14
N SER A 48 6.93 1.01 -10.09
CA SER A 48 5.68 0.71 -10.80
C SER A 48 5.35 1.78 -11.82
N LEU A 49 4.74 1.38 -12.94
CA LEU A 49 4.24 2.31 -13.94
C LEU A 49 2.86 2.84 -13.52
N ARG A 50 2.74 4.17 -13.42
CA ARG A 50 1.48 4.88 -13.17
C ARG A 50 1.44 6.14 -14.02
N ASP A 51 0.31 6.39 -14.69
CA ASP A 51 0.11 7.58 -15.54
C ASP A 51 1.29 7.82 -16.51
N ALA A 52 1.67 6.74 -17.21
CA ALA A 52 2.82 6.69 -18.14
C ALA A 52 4.20 7.02 -17.51
N THR A 53 4.29 7.11 -16.18
CA THR A 53 5.51 7.46 -15.45
C THR A 53 5.91 6.33 -14.50
N TRP A 54 7.20 5.99 -14.49
CA TRP A 54 7.74 5.05 -13.51
C TRP A 54 7.93 5.75 -12.16
N GLN A 55 7.36 5.17 -11.10
CA GLN A 55 7.44 5.69 -9.74
C GLN A 55 8.12 4.66 -8.84
N ALA A 56 9.13 5.10 -8.09
CA ALA A 56 9.80 4.29 -7.09
C ALA A 56 8.83 3.88 -5.97
N LEU A 57 8.84 2.60 -5.63
CA LEU A 57 8.08 1.99 -4.53
C LEU A 57 9.01 1.74 -3.34
N TYR A 58 10.07 0.99 -3.59
CA TYR A 58 11.03 0.56 -2.57
C TYR A 58 12.44 0.62 -3.12
N ILE A 59 13.38 0.90 -2.23
CA ILE A 59 14.82 0.84 -2.46
C ILE A 59 15.38 -0.20 -1.49
N PHE A 60 16.20 -1.13 -1.98
CA PHE A 60 16.74 -2.22 -1.16
C PHE A 60 18.12 -2.69 -1.62
N THR A 61 18.81 -3.38 -0.72
CA THR A 61 20.06 -4.12 -0.98
C THR A 61 19.79 -5.62 -0.95
N LEU A 62 20.80 -6.44 -1.30
CA LEU A 62 20.72 -7.90 -1.17
C LEU A 62 21.32 -8.40 0.15
N GLU A 63 21.49 -7.51 1.13
CA GLU A 63 21.98 -7.89 2.45
C GLU A 63 20.99 -8.86 3.12
N PRO A 64 21.47 -9.96 3.72
CA PRO A 64 20.60 -10.83 4.48
C PRO A 64 20.09 -10.11 5.72
N HIS A 65 18.77 -10.21 5.96
CA HIS A 65 18.14 -9.77 7.20
C HIS A 65 17.71 -10.99 8.02
N TYR A 66 17.84 -10.89 9.33
CA TYR A 66 17.50 -11.95 10.28
C TYR A 66 16.15 -11.67 10.94
N PRO A 67 15.47 -12.70 11.50
CA PRO A 67 14.19 -12.52 12.18
C PRO A 67 14.15 -11.36 13.19
N ILE A 68 15.23 -11.16 13.95
CA ILE A 68 15.32 -10.11 14.97
C ILE A 68 15.27 -8.69 14.39
N ASP A 69 15.77 -8.50 13.16
CA ASP A 69 15.73 -7.20 12.48
C ASP A 69 14.26 -6.81 12.18
N PHE A 70 13.45 -7.80 11.81
CA PHE A 70 12.02 -7.62 11.57
C PHE A 70 11.24 -7.40 12.86
N GLU A 71 11.61 -8.04 13.98
CA GLU A 71 10.96 -7.81 15.27
C GLU A 71 11.07 -6.35 15.70
N MET A 72 12.28 -5.77 15.61
CA MET A 72 12.52 -4.37 15.93
C MET A 72 11.74 -3.42 15.03
N ALA A 73 11.78 -3.64 13.72
CA ALA A 73 11.03 -2.83 12.75
C ALA A 73 9.51 -2.96 12.98
N ASN A 74 9.01 -4.18 13.21
CA ASN A 74 7.60 -4.45 13.47
C ASN A 74 7.13 -3.78 14.76
N HIS A 75 7.93 -3.81 15.83
CA HIS A 75 7.59 -3.11 17.07
C HIS A 75 7.35 -1.61 16.82
N TYR A 76 8.26 -0.96 16.09
CA TYR A 76 8.09 0.45 15.73
C TYR A 76 6.81 0.69 14.93
N VAL A 77 6.61 -0.03 13.82
CA VAL A 77 5.45 0.24 12.94
C VAL A 77 4.12 -0.17 13.57
N SER A 78 4.08 -1.15 14.46
CA SER A 78 2.83 -1.64 15.06
C SER A 78 2.43 -0.92 16.36
N THR A 79 3.38 -0.26 17.05
CA THR A 79 3.11 0.30 18.39
C THR A 79 3.47 1.78 18.54
N HIS A 80 4.43 2.30 17.75
CA HIS A 80 4.90 3.67 17.98
C HIS A 80 3.79 4.69 17.62
N PRO A 81 3.52 5.70 18.46
CA PRO A 81 2.47 6.69 18.23
C PRO A 81 2.59 7.50 16.93
N ASN A 82 3.78 7.57 16.31
CA ASN A 82 4.04 8.29 15.06
C ASN A 82 3.94 7.36 13.84
N SER A 83 3.77 6.05 14.04
CA SER A 83 3.57 5.13 12.94
C SER A 83 2.22 5.39 12.29
N ARG A 84 2.22 5.49 10.96
CA ARG A 84 0.98 5.62 10.18
C ARG A 84 0.04 4.42 10.37
N PHE A 85 0.58 3.23 10.59
CA PHE A 85 -0.20 2.01 10.83
C PHE A 85 -0.96 2.04 12.17
N VAL A 86 -0.43 2.76 13.17
CA VAL A 86 -1.12 2.96 14.47
C VAL A 86 -2.21 4.03 14.35
N GLN A 87 -2.06 4.96 13.40
CA GLN A 87 -2.93 6.12 13.27
C GLN A 87 -4.05 5.94 12.22
N THR A 88 -3.89 5.03 11.27
CA THR A 88 -4.73 4.94 10.05
C THR A 88 -5.25 3.53 9.87
N LEU A 89 -6.57 3.37 9.63
CA LEU A 89 -7.10 2.10 9.12
C LEU A 89 -6.73 1.96 7.65
N ALA A 90 -6.16 0.82 7.29
CA ALA A 90 -5.45 0.60 6.06
C ALA A 90 -5.68 -0.83 5.58
N VAL A 91 -6.41 -1.01 4.47
CA VAL A 91 -6.67 -2.34 3.91
C VAL A 91 -6.56 -2.28 2.39
N GLN A 92 -5.93 -3.29 1.80
CA GLN A 92 -5.79 -3.43 0.37
C GLN A 92 -6.10 -4.87 -0.06
N ARG A 93 -6.81 -5.01 -1.17
CA ARG A 93 -7.02 -6.29 -1.85
C ARG A 93 -6.84 -6.09 -3.36
N GLN A 94 -6.02 -6.93 -3.97
CA GLN A 94 -5.85 -6.96 -5.43
C GLN A 94 -6.49 -8.24 -5.98
N THR A 95 -7.25 -8.08 -7.06
CA THR A 95 -7.79 -9.14 -7.91
C THR A 95 -7.26 -8.93 -9.33
N PRO A 96 -7.46 -9.89 -10.26
CA PRO A 96 -7.15 -9.69 -11.66
C PRO A 96 -7.84 -8.46 -12.28
N ASP A 97 -9.05 -8.13 -11.80
CA ASP A 97 -9.91 -7.12 -12.41
C ASP A 97 -9.81 -5.75 -11.72
N ALA A 98 -9.44 -5.71 -10.45
CA ALA A 98 -9.45 -4.48 -9.66
C ALA A 98 -8.48 -4.47 -8.47
N CYS A 99 -8.14 -3.26 -8.03
CA CYS A 99 -7.46 -2.99 -6.77
C CYS A 99 -8.39 -2.21 -5.85
N TYR A 100 -8.72 -2.79 -4.70
CA TYR A 100 -9.54 -2.19 -3.65
C TYR A 100 -8.64 -1.65 -2.55
N LEU A 101 -8.83 -0.39 -2.19
CA LEU A 101 -8.03 0.33 -1.20
C LEU A 101 -8.98 0.99 -0.22
N LEU A 102 -8.93 0.58 1.04
CA LEU A 102 -9.65 1.24 2.13
C LEU A 102 -8.64 1.98 2.99
N ARG A 103 -8.82 3.30 3.07
CA ARG A 103 -8.04 4.15 3.97
C ARG A 103 -9.00 4.94 4.84
N ASN A 104 -8.94 4.72 6.15
CA ASN A 104 -9.87 5.27 7.12
C ASN A 104 -11.32 4.99 6.74
N ARG A 105 -12.00 5.97 6.14
CA ARG A 105 -13.41 5.91 5.74
C ARG A 105 -13.63 6.04 4.24
N ASP A 106 -12.55 6.01 3.47
CA ASP A 106 -12.58 6.18 2.04
C ASP A 106 -12.17 4.88 1.36
N LEU A 107 -13.11 4.32 0.60
CA LEU A 107 -12.88 3.18 -0.28
C LEU A 107 -12.58 3.70 -1.70
N THR A 108 -11.41 3.36 -2.21
CA THR A 108 -11.04 3.57 -3.61
C THR A 108 -11.04 2.23 -4.32
N VAL A 109 -11.77 2.13 -5.43
CA VAL A 109 -11.78 0.98 -6.33
C VAL A 109 -11.13 1.40 -7.64
N ILE A 110 -10.09 0.69 -8.03
CA ILE A 110 -9.34 0.96 -9.25
C ILE A 110 -9.51 -0.24 -10.18
N GLY A 111 -10.30 -0.09 -11.23
CA GLY A 111 -10.48 -1.08 -12.28
C GLY A 111 -9.72 -0.71 -13.57
N GLU A 112 -10.07 -1.37 -14.68
CA GLU A 112 -9.52 -1.04 -16.00
C GLU A 112 -9.98 0.37 -16.45
N GLY A 113 -9.04 1.33 -16.41
CA GLY A 113 -9.24 2.69 -16.92
C GLY A 113 -10.12 3.61 -16.06
N GLN A 114 -10.70 3.11 -14.97
CA GLN A 114 -11.56 3.89 -14.08
C GLN A 114 -11.16 3.75 -12.62
N SER A 115 -11.33 4.85 -11.88
CA SER A 115 -11.16 4.88 -10.43
C SER A 115 -12.44 5.47 -9.82
N GLU A 116 -13.05 4.74 -8.90
CA GLU A 116 -14.19 5.19 -8.13
C GLU A 116 -13.75 5.41 -6.68
N VAL A 117 -14.24 6.49 -6.05
CA VAL A 117 -13.99 6.79 -4.64
C VAL A 117 -15.32 6.93 -3.93
N ARG A 118 -15.51 6.11 -2.90
CA ARG A 118 -16.62 6.21 -1.95
C ARG A 118 -16.07 6.64 -0.60
N GLY A 119 -16.21 7.93 -0.31
CA GLY A 119 -15.73 8.54 0.93
C GLY A 119 -16.75 8.55 2.06
N GLY A 120 -16.27 8.81 3.28
CA GLY A 120 -17.13 9.11 4.43
C GLY A 120 -18.01 7.96 4.92
N LEU A 121 -17.54 6.72 4.80
CA LEU A 121 -18.24 5.54 5.31
C LEU A 121 -18.51 5.66 6.82
N ASP A 122 -19.78 5.56 7.22
CA ASP A 122 -20.12 5.38 8.63
C ASP A 122 -19.64 4.02 9.16
N ASP A 123 -19.79 3.79 10.47
CA ASP A 123 -19.23 2.57 11.09
C ASP A 123 -19.93 1.28 10.62
N ALA A 124 -21.22 1.32 10.28
CA ALA A 124 -21.93 0.15 9.78
C ALA A 124 -21.51 -0.16 8.33
N ALA A 125 -21.43 0.88 7.49
CA ALA A 125 -20.96 0.77 6.12
C ALA A 125 -19.49 0.32 6.06
N LEU A 126 -18.65 0.80 6.98
CA LEU A 126 -17.24 0.38 7.08
C LEU A 126 -17.12 -1.12 7.38
N LEU A 127 -17.88 -1.63 8.35
CA LEU A 127 -17.87 -3.06 8.69
C LEU A 127 -18.40 -3.94 7.54
N SER A 128 -19.45 -3.50 6.84
CA SER A 128 -19.95 -4.18 5.64
C SER A 128 -18.88 -4.22 4.53
N VAL A 129 -18.21 -3.10 4.25
CA VAL A 129 -17.12 -3.05 3.26
C VAL A 129 -15.96 -3.98 3.65
N LEU A 130 -15.55 -4.00 4.92
CA LEU A 130 -14.50 -4.90 5.41
C LEU A 130 -14.87 -6.36 5.18
N ALA A 131 -16.11 -6.75 5.47
CA ALA A 131 -16.58 -8.12 5.29
C ALA A 131 -16.72 -8.50 3.81
N GLU A 132 -17.46 -7.71 3.03
CA GLU A 132 -17.86 -8.04 1.66
C GLU A 132 -16.71 -7.88 0.66
N THR A 133 -15.95 -6.78 0.78
CA THR A 133 -14.87 -6.46 -0.16
C THR A 133 -13.55 -7.10 0.23
N PHE A 134 -13.23 -7.16 1.53
CA PHE A 134 -11.93 -7.61 2.01
C PHE A 134 -11.95 -8.99 2.70
N GLY A 135 -13.13 -9.55 2.98
CA GLY A 135 -13.24 -10.82 3.69
C GLY A 135 -12.86 -10.73 5.18
N LEU A 136 -12.85 -9.52 5.74
CA LEU A 136 -12.45 -9.24 7.11
C LEU A 136 -13.70 -8.98 7.97
N VAL A 137 -14.07 -9.99 8.75
CA VAL A 137 -15.27 -9.94 9.61
C VAL A 137 -14.87 -9.54 11.03
N PHE A 138 -15.56 -8.55 11.59
CA PHE A 138 -15.37 -8.08 12.95
C PHE A 138 -16.69 -8.09 13.73
N PRO A 139 -16.66 -8.16 15.08
CA PRO A 139 -17.86 -8.06 15.89
C PRO A 139 -18.66 -6.78 15.62
N PRO A 140 -20.01 -6.82 15.74
CA PRO A 140 -20.85 -5.63 15.62
C PRO A 140 -20.41 -4.52 16.58
N GLY A 141 -20.42 -3.28 16.09
CA GLY A 141 -20.05 -2.10 16.90
C GLY A 141 -18.54 -1.85 17.03
N THR A 142 -17.68 -2.71 16.46
CA THR A 142 -16.23 -2.47 16.38
C THR A 142 -15.94 -1.09 15.78
N LYS A 143 -15.11 -0.30 16.46
CA LYS A 143 -14.66 1.01 15.99
C LYS A 143 -13.18 0.95 15.65
N PHE A 144 -12.80 1.61 14.56
CA PHE A 144 -11.41 1.75 14.17
C PHE A 144 -10.95 3.19 14.38
N ARG A 145 -9.68 3.35 14.77
CA ARG A 145 -9.05 4.66 14.79
C ARG A 145 -8.85 5.12 13.35
N CYS A 146 -9.32 6.32 13.05
CA CYS A 146 -9.17 6.96 11.75
C CYS A 146 -8.64 8.37 11.98
N LEU A 147 -7.47 8.70 11.41
CA LEU A 147 -7.07 10.10 11.32
C LEU A 147 -8.05 10.84 10.42
N SER A 148 -8.53 11.99 10.89
CA SER A 148 -9.17 13.00 10.05
C SER A 148 -8.21 13.37 8.91
N ALA A 149 -8.72 13.58 7.70
CA ALA A 149 -7.93 14.24 6.67
C ALA A 149 -7.74 15.70 7.11
N GLU A 150 -6.51 16.06 7.48
CA GLU A 150 -6.05 17.46 7.47
C GLU A 150 -5.72 17.89 6.03
#